data_AF-A9NSE8-F1
#
_entry.id   AF-A9NSE8-F1
#
_cell.length_a   1.000
_cell.length_b   1.000
_cell.length_c   1.000
_cell.angle_alpha   90.00
_cell.angle_beta   90.00
_cell.angle_gamma   90.00
#
_symmetry.space_group_name_H-M   'P 1'
#
loop_
_entity.id
_entity.type
_entity.pdbx_description
1 polymer ?
#
loop_
_entity_poly.entity_id
_entity_poly.type
_entity_poly.pdbx_seq_one_letter_code
_entity_poly.pdbx_strand_id
1 'polypeptide(L)'
;MGAELFKTLRGQHGDNFENFVFQKVVPVVGDVAGGHNLGIDKESTREHLWNILDAIVNNAASTMFDDRYDISLNVNTRGAENIVEFAKRCRKLQILLHVSTAYVVGRGSGRIKESPLKIGESMTAGNELEDENGPPLSLDIEAEFGLLENTLDKLHMDSSATGTTSTKSLQDKEAIKHLKVLGLERARRFGWPNTYSFTKAMGEMVVENRRENLPVVILRPTIIESTLAEPFPGWMEGTRTMDTFIVGYGKGRISFFLGDPELFLDVIPADMVVNQMMVAMATHGSYGYGSYGHTW
;
A
#
# COMPACT_ATOMS: atom_id res chain seq x y z
N MET A 1 15.73 -12.99 -12.17
CA MET A 1 17.07 -12.52 -12.60
C MET A 1 17.11 -11.96 -14.03
N GLY A 2 16.24 -12.39 -14.95
CA GLY A 2 16.20 -11.89 -16.34
C GLY A 2 15.50 -10.53 -16.57
N ALA A 3 14.93 -9.90 -15.54
CA ALA A 3 14.22 -8.62 -15.69
C ALA A 3 15.13 -7.51 -16.23
N GLU A 4 14.55 -6.56 -16.97
CA GLU A 4 15.29 -5.43 -17.55
C GLU A 4 15.87 -4.51 -16.47
N LEU A 5 15.21 -4.40 -15.32
CA LEU A 5 15.68 -3.65 -14.14
C LEU A 5 17.16 -3.92 -13.81
N PHE A 6 17.59 -5.17 -13.95
CA PHE A 6 18.95 -5.59 -13.62
C PHE A 6 19.96 -5.37 -14.76
N LYS A 7 19.60 -4.69 -15.86
CA LYS A 7 20.48 -4.46 -17.02
C LYS A 7 21.79 -3.78 -16.62
N THR A 8 21.71 -2.70 -15.84
CA THR A 8 22.88 -1.97 -15.36
C THR A 8 23.79 -2.85 -14.50
N LEU A 9 23.21 -3.58 -13.56
CA LEU A 9 23.95 -4.51 -12.68
C LEU A 9 24.57 -5.69 -13.45
N ARG A 10 23.88 -6.24 -14.45
CA ARG A 10 24.45 -7.26 -15.35
C ARG A 10 25.63 -6.72 -16.15
N GLY A 11 25.53 -5.49 -16.65
CA GLY A 11 26.64 -4.82 -17.34
C GLY A 11 27.86 -4.61 -16.44
N GLN A 12 27.65 -4.30 -15.16
CA GLN A 12 28.72 -4.08 -14.18
C GLN A 12 29.38 -5.38 -13.69
N HIS A 13 28.60 -6.43 -13.47
CA HIS A 13 29.08 -7.66 -12.82
C HIS A 13 29.34 -8.83 -13.80
N GLY A 14 28.91 -8.73 -15.06
CA GLY A 14 29.09 -9.77 -16.08
C GLY A 14 28.62 -11.14 -15.58
N ASP A 15 29.45 -12.17 -15.77
CA ASP A 15 29.17 -13.55 -15.38
C ASP A 15 28.99 -13.72 -13.86
N ASN A 16 29.46 -12.78 -13.04
CA ASN A 16 29.34 -12.83 -11.59
C ASN A 16 28.04 -12.17 -11.06
N PHE A 17 27.17 -11.68 -11.94
CA PHE A 17 25.93 -10.99 -11.55
C PHE A 17 25.04 -11.81 -10.61
N GLU A 18 24.81 -13.09 -10.93
CA GLU A 18 23.92 -13.92 -10.12
C GLU A 18 24.48 -14.15 -8.71
N ASN A 19 25.76 -14.47 -8.62
CA ASN A 19 26.45 -14.64 -7.33
C ASN A 19 26.43 -13.34 -6.50
N PHE A 20 26.64 -12.18 -7.13
CA PHE A 20 26.52 -10.89 -6.45
C PHE A 20 25.13 -10.67 -5.84
N VAL A 21 24.06 -11.00 -6.57
CA VAL A 21 22.68 -10.83 -6.06
C VAL A 21 22.37 -11.83 -4.96
N PHE A 22 22.75 -13.11 -5.09
CA PHE A 22 22.49 -14.12 -4.06
C PHE A 22 23.27 -13.88 -2.75
N GLN A 23 24.37 -13.12 -2.79
CA GLN A 23 25.06 -12.68 -1.57
C GLN A 23 24.30 -11.57 -0.82
N LYS A 24 23.37 -10.87 -1.46
CA LYS A 24 22.68 -9.69 -0.89
C LYS A 24 21.18 -9.90 -0.68
N VAL A 25 20.57 -10.82 -1.43
CA VAL A 25 19.12 -11.02 -1.45
C VAL A 25 18.79 -12.45 -1.05
N VAL A 26 18.03 -12.59 0.04
CA VAL A 26 17.51 -13.88 0.51
C VAL A 26 15.98 -13.85 0.40
N PRO A 27 15.37 -14.64 -0.51
CA PRO A 27 13.93 -14.69 -0.60
C PRO A 27 13.34 -15.45 0.60
N VAL A 28 12.30 -14.88 1.20
CA VAL A 28 11.51 -15.52 2.25
C VAL A 28 10.07 -15.57 1.77
N VAL A 29 9.48 -16.77 1.75
CA VAL A 29 8.08 -16.96 1.39
C VAL A 29 7.21 -16.57 2.57
N GLY A 30 6.20 -15.75 2.31
CA GLY A 30 5.22 -15.30 3.29
C GLY A 30 4.11 -14.49 2.64
N ASP A 31 3.10 -14.15 3.43
CA ASP A 31 1.96 -13.31 3.06
C ASP A 31 1.65 -12.35 4.21
N VAL A 32 1.68 -11.05 3.92
CA VAL A 32 1.37 -10.00 4.89
C VAL A 32 -0.07 -10.10 5.37
N ALA A 33 -1.00 -10.58 4.53
CA ALA A 33 -2.40 -10.82 4.89
C ALA A 33 -2.62 -12.18 5.55
N GLY A 34 -1.64 -13.09 5.49
CA GLY A 34 -1.73 -14.49 5.94
C GLY A 34 -1.82 -14.70 7.46
N GLY A 35 -2.09 -13.65 8.24
CA GLY A 35 -2.23 -13.70 9.69
C GLY A 35 -0.89 -13.65 10.44
N HIS A 36 -0.76 -14.48 11.47
CA HIS A 36 0.38 -14.40 12.40
C HIS A 36 1.73 -14.62 11.71
N ASN A 37 2.68 -13.75 12.04
CA ASN A 37 4.07 -13.82 11.58
C ASN A 37 4.25 -13.78 10.06
N LEU A 38 3.42 -13.01 9.36
CA LEU A 38 3.55 -12.72 7.93
C LEU A 38 3.47 -13.97 7.04
N GLY A 39 2.76 -15.01 7.48
CA GLY A 39 2.65 -16.26 6.73
C GLY A 39 3.98 -17.01 6.56
N ILE A 40 5.00 -16.68 7.34
CA ILE A 40 6.30 -17.37 7.29
C ILE A 40 6.15 -18.66 8.10
N ASP A 41 6.00 -19.80 7.45
CA ASP A 41 5.68 -21.08 8.12
C ASP A 41 6.78 -21.58 9.08
N LYS A 42 8.04 -21.44 8.67
CA LYS A 42 9.18 -22.01 9.41
C LYS A 42 9.56 -21.14 10.60
N GLU A 43 9.43 -21.71 11.80
CA GLU A 43 9.79 -21.03 13.05
C GLU A 43 11.24 -20.55 13.10
N SER A 44 12.18 -21.42 12.72
CA SER A 44 13.60 -21.07 12.68
C SER A 44 13.90 -19.88 11.76
N THR A 45 13.13 -19.71 10.67
CA THR A 45 13.25 -18.55 9.79
C THR A 45 12.75 -17.29 10.49
N ARG A 46 11.61 -17.34 11.18
CA ARG A 46 11.08 -16.21 11.97
C ARG A 46 12.05 -15.81 13.07
N GLU A 47 12.53 -16.76 13.86
CA GLU A 47 13.49 -16.51 14.93
C GLU A 47 14.78 -15.90 14.40
N HIS A 48 15.31 -16.40 13.28
CA HIS A 48 16.48 -15.82 12.65
C HIS A 48 16.23 -14.36 12.29
N LEU A 49 15.14 -14.05 11.57
CA LEU A 49 14.78 -12.68 11.17
C LEU A 49 14.63 -11.75 12.37
N TRP A 50 13.93 -12.17 13.44
CA TRP A 50 13.80 -11.38 14.66
C TRP A 50 15.14 -11.05 15.33
N ASN A 51 16.20 -11.81 15.05
CA ASN A 51 17.54 -11.59 15.62
C ASN A 51 18.49 -10.79 14.70
N ILE A 52 18.18 -10.66 13.42
CA ILE A 52 19.10 -10.08 12.43
C ILE A 52 18.58 -8.81 11.75
N LEU A 53 17.27 -8.53 11.78
CA LEU A 53 16.72 -7.37 11.09
C LEU A 53 17.01 -6.07 11.84
N ASP A 54 17.72 -5.16 11.17
CA ASP A 54 17.98 -3.79 11.65
C ASP A 54 16.95 -2.79 11.13
N ALA A 55 16.34 -3.04 9.96
CA ALA A 55 15.29 -2.22 9.39
C ALA A 55 14.22 -3.07 8.70
N ILE A 56 12.97 -2.59 8.70
CA ILE A 56 11.87 -3.17 7.93
C ILE A 56 11.28 -2.08 7.04
N VAL A 57 11.12 -2.40 5.75
CA VAL A 57 10.39 -1.57 4.78
C VAL A 57 9.09 -2.28 4.43
N ASN A 58 7.97 -1.75 4.93
CA ASN A 58 6.65 -2.21 4.54
C ASN A 58 6.19 -1.47 3.27
N ASN A 59 6.43 -2.10 2.12
CA ASN A 59 5.96 -1.65 0.81
C ASN A 59 4.88 -2.57 0.20
N ALA A 60 4.41 -3.57 0.95
CA ALA A 60 3.39 -4.50 0.47
C ALA A 60 2.03 -3.79 0.44
N ALA A 61 1.39 -3.78 -0.73
CA ALA A 61 0.08 -3.17 -0.91
C ALA A 61 -0.66 -3.78 -2.11
N SER A 62 -1.98 -3.85 -2.01
CA SER A 62 -2.81 -3.77 -3.22
C SER A 62 -2.90 -2.30 -3.62
N THR A 63 -2.47 -2.00 -4.85
CA THR A 63 -2.36 -0.63 -5.41
C THR A 63 -3.43 -0.33 -6.47
N MET A 64 -4.36 -1.25 -6.69
CA MET A 64 -5.46 -1.06 -7.64
C MET A 64 -6.56 -0.22 -6.99
N PHE A 65 -6.96 0.88 -7.64
CA PHE A 65 -7.95 1.82 -7.07
C PHE A 65 -9.33 1.18 -6.84
N ASP A 66 -9.69 0.21 -7.68
CA ASP A 66 -10.95 -0.53 -7.65
C ASP A 66 -10.74 -2.02 -7.33
N ASP A 67 -9.72 -2.36 -6.54
CA ASP A 67 -9.53 -3.77 -6.14
C ASP A 67 -10.74 -4.28 -5.33
N ARG A 68 -10.85 -5.60 -5.22
CA ARG A 68 -11.81 -6.20 -4.30
C ARG A 68 -11.54 -5.73 -2.88
N TYR A 69 -12.61 -5.44 -2.15
CA TYR A 69 -12.47 -4.91 -0.80
C TYR A 69 -11.79 -5.90 0.16
N ASP A 70 -12.02 -7.21 -0.02
CA ASP A 70 -11.36 -8.23 0.80
C ASP A 70 -9.84 -8.24 0.63
N ILE A 71 -9.34 -8.12 -0.60
CA ILE A 71 -7.90 -8.10 -0.87
C ILE A 71 -7.29 -6.81 -0.31
N SER A 72 -7.87 -5.66 -0.67
CA SER A 72 -7.32 -4.36 -0.29
C SER A 72 -7.34 -4.14 1.23
N LEU A 73 -8.43 -4.48 1.92
CA LEU A 73 -8.52 -4.35 3.38
C LEU A 73 -7.54 -5.28 4.10
N ASN A 74 -7.44 -6.55 3.68
CA ASN A 74 -6.53 -7.49 4.32
C ASN A 74 -5.06 -7.16 4.07
N VAL A 75 -4.68 -6.77 2.85
CA VAL A 75 -3.28 -6.46 2.53
C VAL A 75 -2.86 -5.11 3.10
N ASN A 76 -3.64 -4.05 2.86
CA ASN A 76 -3.22 -2.68 3.19
C ASN A 76 -3.45 -2.33 4.66
N THR A 77 -4.48 -2.90 5.30
CA THR A 77 -4.83 -2.62 6.71
C THR A 77 -4.33 -3.73 7.63
N ARG A 78 -4.86 -4.97 7.50
CA ARG A 78 -4.46 -6.08 8.38
C ARG A 78 -2.99 -6.46 8.19
N GLY A 79 -2.49 -6.40 6.96
CA GLY A 79 -1.08 -6.65 6.66
C GLY A 79 -0.14 -5.61 7.28
N ALA A 80 -0.56 -4.35 7.35
CA ALA A 80 0.18 -3.33 8.08
C ALA A 80 0.23 -3.63 9.58
N GLU A 81 -0.89 -4.08 10.18
CA GLU A 81 -0.93 -4.55 11.56
C GLU A 81 0.04 -5.71 11.81
N ASN A 82 -0.02 -6.74 10.96
CA ASN A 82 0.80 -7.94 11.08
C ASN A 82 2.29 -7.60 11.00
N ILE A 83 2.67 -6.62 10.17
CA ILE A 83 4.07 -6.15 10.08
C ILE A 83 4.49 -5.42 11.34
N VAL A 84 3.65 -4.57 11.92
CA VAL A 84 3.95 -3.92 13.20
C VAL A 84 4.15 -4.97 14.30
N GLU A 85 3.27 -5.96 14.38
CA GLU A 85 3.38 -7.04 15.37
C GLU A 85 4.63 -7.92 15.15
N PHE A 86 5.04 -8.15 13.90
CA PHE A 86 6.29 -8.82 13.58
C PHE A 86 7.51 -7.97 13.96
N ALA A 87 7.46 -6.66 13.67
CA ALA A 87 8.52 -5.70 13.95
C ALA A 87 8.79 -5.56 15.45
N LYS A 88 7.75 -5.56 16.29
CA LYS A 88 7.88 -5.55 17.77
C LYS A 88 8.69 -6.72 18.33
N ARG A 89 8.75 -7.85 17.62
CA ARG A 89 9.53 -9.03 18.04
C ARG A 89 11.00 -8.95 17.62
N CYS A 90 11.36 -8.02 16.74
CA CYS A 90 12.71 -7.88 16.23
C CYS A 90 13.60 -7.17 17.26
N ARG A 91 14.67 -7.84 17.71
CA ARG A 91 15.49 -7.43 18.86
C ARG A 91 16.45 -6.27 18.56
N LYS A 92 16.80 -6.10 17.29
CA LYS A 92 17.77 -5.09 16.82
C LYS A 92 17.12 -4.02 15.94
N LEU A 93 15.80 -4.08 15.77
CA LEU A 93 15.12 -3.24 14.80
C LEU A 93 15.25 -1.78 15.21
N GLN A 94 15.83 -1.01 14.31
CA GLN A 94 16.07 0.42 14.48
C GLN A 94 14.94 1.25 13.88
N ILE A 95 14.31 0.77 12.81
CA ILE A 95 13.28 1.53 12.10
C ILE A 95 12.31 0.61 11.34
N LEU A 96 11.03 0.96 11.38
CA LEU A 96 10.01 0.49 10.46
C LEU A 96 9.60 1.64 9.54
N LEU A 97 9.93 1.53 8.25
CA LEU A 97 9.41 2.45 7.23
C LEU A 97 8.13 1.86 6.64
N HIS A 98 7.00 2.54 6.79
CA HIS A 98 5.73 2.19 6.17
C HIS A 98 5.46 3.07 4.97
N VAL A 99 5.36 2.47 3.78
CA VAL A 99 4.99 3.20 2.56
C VAL A 99 3.49 3.32 2.48
N SER A 100 3.00 4.55 2.50
CA SER A 100 1.61 4.92 2.33
C SER A 100 1.39 5.68 1.02
N THR A 101 0.55 6.72 0.99
CA THR A 101 0.29 7.56 -0.17
C THR A 101 -0.15 8.96 0.26
N ALA A 102 0.20 9.98 -0.51
CA ALA A 102 -0.27 11.36 -0.29
C ALA A 102 -1.80 11.46 -0.31
N TYR A 103 -2.48 10.53 -0.98
CA TYR A 103 -3.94 10.53 -1.17
C TYR A 103 -4.74 10.01 0.04
N VAL A 104 -4.09 9.63 1.15
CA VAL A 104 -4.81 9.31 2.40
C VAL A 104 -5.53 10.53 3.01
N VAL A 105 -5.23 11.72 2.51
CA VAL A 105 -5.88 12.99 2.89
C VAL A 105 -7.27 13.16 2.25
N GLY A 106 -7.74 12.16 1.49
CA GLY A 106 -9.06 12.15 0.87
C GLY A 106 -9.23 13.28 -0.15
N ARG A 107 -10.25 14.12 0.06
CA ARG A 107 -10.55 15.30 -0.76
C ARG A 107 -10.06 16.61 -0.14
N GLY A 108 -9.16 16.54 0.84
CA GLY A 108 -8.56 17.74 1.44
C GLY A 108 -7.93 18.65 0.38
N SER A 109 -8.13 19.96 0.52
CA SER A 109 -7.57 20.97 -0.38
C SER A 109 -6.81 22.05 0.39
N GLY A 110 -5.98 22.81 -0.31
CA GLY A 110 -5.14 23.84 0.29
C GLY A 110 -3.87 23.27 0.94
N ARG A 111 -3.41 23.90 2.03
CA ARG A 111 -2.18 23.49 2.72
C ARG A 111 -2.48 22.35 3.69
N ILE A 112 -2.06 21.14 3.32
CA ILE A 112 -2.20 19.95 4.15
C ILE A 112 -0.93 19.75 4.98
N LYS A 113 -1.08 19.52 6.29
CA LYS A 113 0.04 19.23 7.20
C LYS A 113 0.31 17.73 7.23
N GLU A 114 1.57 17.38 7.48
CA GLU A 114 2.02 16.00 7.71
C GLU A 114 1.65 15.53 9.12
N SER A 115 0.34 15.44 9.39
CA SER A 115 -0.15 14.94 10.68
C SER A 115 -0.42 13.44 10.59
N PRO A 116 -0.14 12.67 11.67
CA PRO A 116 -0.59 11.29 11.77
C PRO A 116 -2.11 11.20 11.70
N LEU A 117 -2.61 10.20 10.97
CA LEU A 117 -4.04 9.87 10.98
C LEU A 117 -4.41 9.18 12.28
N LYS A 118 -5.49 9.63 12.92
CA LYS A 118 -5.94 9.06 14.18
C LYS A 118 -6.95 7.95 13.95
N ILE A 119 -6.98 6.98 14.86
CA ILE A 119 -8.03 5.97 14.86
C ILE A 119 -9.41 6.65 14.95
N GLY A 120 -10.38 6.21 14.15
CA GLY A 120 -11.70 6.82 14.09
C GLY A 120 -11.83 7.99 13.14
N GLU A 121 -10.73 8.53 12.59
CA GLU A 121 -10.78 9.69 11.70
C GLU A 121 -11.44 9.36 10.36
N SER A 122 -12.27 10.28 9.84
CA SER A 122 -12.83 10.21 8.50
C SER A 122 -12.69 11.55 7.80
N MET A 123 -12.69 11.52 6.47
CA MET A 123 -12.56 12.71 5.60
C MET A 123 -13.94 13.27 5.21
N THR A 124 -14.96 13.03 6.05
CA THR A 124 -16.36 13.40 5.77
C THR A 124 -16.62 14.90 5.93
N ALA A 125 -15.92 15.55 6.85
CA ALA A 125 -16.02 16.98 7.12
C ALA A 125 -15.79 17.80 5.83
N GLY A 126 -16.84 18.45 5.34
CA GLY A 126 -16.81 19.29 4.13
C GLY A 126 -17.24 18.61 2.83
N ASN A 127 -17.79 17.39 2.86
CA ASN A 127 -18.47 16.85 1.67
C ASN A 127 -19.90 17.41 1.56
N GLU A 128 -20.31 17.78 0.35
CA GLU A 128 -21.67 18.26 -0.01
C GLU A 128 -22.82 17.29 0.31
N LEU A 129 -22.51 16.10 0.84
CA LEU A 129 -23.46 15.04 1.20
C LEU A 129 -23.82 15.02 2.70
N GLU A 130 -23.40 16.01 3.48
CA GLU A 130 -23.84 16.16 4.87
C GLU A 130 -25.14 16.98 5.00
N ASP A 131 -26.01 16.46 5.87
CA ASP A 131 -26.87 17.26 6.73
C ASP A 131 -25.94 18.11 7.61
N GLU A 132 -25.91 19.43 7.41
CA GLU A 132 -24.90 20.40 7.86
C GLU A 132 -24.64 20.45 9.39
N ASN A 133 -25.27 19.58 10.19
CA ASN A 133 -25.28 19.61 11.66
C ASN A 133 -24.92 18.28 12.34
N GLY A 134 -24.49 17.24 11.59
CA GLY A 134 -24.06 15.97 12.17
C GLY A 134 -22.59 16.00 12.65
N PRO A 135 -22.22 15.25 13.70
CA PRO A 135 -20.81 15.02 14.01
C PRO A 135 -20.15 14.20 12.87
N PRO A 136 -18.84 14.39 12.61
CA PRO A 136 -18.12 13.60 11.60
C PRO A 136 -18.29 12.11 11.86
N LEU A 137 -18.54 11.33 10.82
CA LEU A 137 -18.73 9.89 10.93
C LEU A 137 -17.42 9.25 11.44
N SER A 138 -17.44 8.57 12.58
CA SER A 138 -16.27 7.86 13.10
C SER A 138 -16.03 6.56 12.32
N LEU A 139 -14.79 6.33 11.88
CA LEU A 139 -14.38 5.11 11.18
C LEU A 139 -13.96 4.01 12.17
N ASP A 140 -14.77 2.97 12.28
CA ASP A 140 -14.43 1.77 13.05
C ASP A 140 -13.85 0.69 12.11
N ILE A 141 -12.53 0.49 12.21
CA ILE A 141 -11.79 -0.46 11.36
C ILE A 141 -12.22 -1.91 11.63
N GLU A 142 -12.50 -2.28 12.88
CA GLU A 142 -12.95 -3.65 13.20
C GLU A 142 -14.38 -3.89 12.69
N ALA A 143 -15.24 -2.87 12.72
CA ALA A 143 -16.55 -2.96 12.09
C ALA A 143 -16.46 -3.13 10.56
N GLU A 144 -15.46 -2.56 9.89
CA GLU A 144 -15.22 -2.80 8.45
C GLU A 144 -14.82 -4.25 8.18
N PHE A 145 -13.97 -4.86 9.01
CA PHE A 145 -13.66 -6.29 8.91
C PHE A 145 -14.90 -7.16 9.14
N GLY A 146 -15.70 -6.87 10.17
CA GLY A 146 -16.94 -7.59 10.43
C GLY A 146 -17.96 -7.45 9.28
N LEU A 147 -18.06 -6.27 8.67
CA LEU A 147 -18.89 -6.06 7.48
C LEU A 147 -18.43 -6.91 6.29
N LEU A 148 -17.11 -6.99 6.10
CA LEU A 148 -16.51 -7.77 5.03
C LEU A 148 -16.78 -9.27 5.22
N GLU A 149 -16.53 -9.80 6.42
CA GLU A 149 -16.77 -11.20 6.76
C GLU A 149 -18.24 -11.59 6.50
N ASN A 150 -19.18 -10.80 7.02
CA ASN A 150 -20.61 -11.02 6.79
C ASN A 150 -21.00 -10.97 5.30
N THR A 151 -20.33 -10.12 4.51
CA THR A 151 -20.56 -10.05 3.06
C THR A 151 -20.05 -11.31 2.35
N LEU A 152 -18.85 -11.77 2.70
CA LEU A 152 -18.24 -12.97 2.13
C LEU A 152 -19.08 -14.22 2.45
N ASP A 153 -19.55 -14.35 3.70
CA ASP A 153 -20.40 -15.47 4.11
C ASP A 153 -21.68 -15.55 3.27
N LYS A 154 -22.35 -14.42 3.03
CA LYS A 154 -23.54 -14.35 2.17
C LYS A 154 -23.24 -14.79 0.74
N LEU A 155 -22.15 -14.29 0.16
CA LEU A 155 -21.73 -14.65 -1.20
C LEU A 155 -21.39 -16.16 -1.32
N HIS A 156 -20.81 -16.74 -0.28
CA HIS A 156 -20.52 -18.18 -0.23
C HIS A 156 -21.79 -19.03 -0.13
N MET A 157 -22.77 -18.62 0.69
CA MET A 157 -24.06 -19.30 0.79
C MET A 157 -24.81 -19.31 -0.54
N ASP A 158 -24.87 -18.17 -1.23
CA ASP A 158 -25.53 -18.04 -2.54
C ASP A 158 -24.87 -18.90 -3.63
N SER A 159 -23.55 -19.07 -3.57
CA SER A 159 -22.78 -19.89 -4.52
C SER A 159 -23.01 -21.39 -4.34
N SER A 160 -23.31 -21.83 -3.11
CA SER A 160 -23.51 -23.26 -2.79
C SER A 160 -24.87 -23.81 -3.26
N ALA A 161 -25.85 -22.94 -3.51
CA ALA A 161 -27.22 -23.32 -3.87
C ALA A 161 -27.43 -23.68 -5.36
N THR A 162 -26.47 -23.38 -6.25
CA THR A 162 -26.66 -23.42 -7.71
C THR A 162 -25.50 -24.11 -8.43
N GLY A 163 -25.30 -25.39 -8.18
CA GLY A 163 -24.15 -26.15 -8.68
C GLY A 163 -24.22 -26.54 -10.17
N THR A 164 -23.50 -25.80 -11.03
CA THR A 164 -22.92 -26.27 -12.31
C THR A 164 -21.61 -25.52 -12.62
N THR A 165 -20.70 -26.10 -13.40
CA THR A 165 -19.35 -25.53 -13.63
C THR A 165 -19.34 -24.20 -14.39
N SER A 166 -20.28 -23.98 -15.32
CA SER A 166 -20.41 -22.71 -16.06
C SER A 166 -20.98 -21.58 -15.20
N THR A 167 -21.95 -21.88 -14.31
CA THR A 167 -22.54 -20.91 -13.38
C THR A 167 -21.54 -20.44 -12.33
N LYS A 168 -20.63 -21.32 -11.87
CA LYS A 168 -19.57 -20.97 -10.91
C LYS A 168 -18.68 -19.82 -11.41
N SER A 169 -18.24 -19.88 -12.67
CA SER A 169 -17.38 -18.82 -13.24
C SER A 169 -18.06 -17.46 -13.38
N LEU A 170 -19.39 -17.43 -13.58
CA LEU A 170 -20.18 -16.21 -13.64
C LEU A 170 -20.44 -15.65 -12.23
N GLN A 171 -20.69 -16.53 -11.26
CA GLN A 171 -20.85 -16.16 -9.86
C GLN A 171 -19.58 -15.60 -9.25
N ASP A 172 -18.42 -16.19 -9.56
CA ASP A 172 -17.12 -15.66 -9.15
C ASP A 172 -16.92 -14.23 -9.67
N LYS A 173 -17.33 -13.95 -10.92
CA LYS A 173 -17.27 -12.59 -11.48
C LYS A 173 -18.22 -11.61 -10.79
N GLU A 174 -19.44 -12.01 -10.48
CA GLU A 174 -20.39 -11.14 -9.80
C GLU A 174 -19.98 -10.88 -8.34
N ALA A 175 -19.45 -11.89 -7.64
CA ALA A 175 -18.88 -11.74 -6.31
C ALA A 175 -17.70 -10.76 -6.32
N ILE A 176 -16.77 -10.90 -7.28
CA ILE A 176 -15.66 -9.95 -7.47
C ILE A 176 -16.20 -8.53 -7.68
N LYS A 177 -17.19 -8.36 -8.56
CA LYS A 177 -17.80 -7.06 -8.84
C LYS A 177 -18.47 -6.48 -7.58
N HIS A 178 -19.20 -7.30 -6.82
CA HIS A 178 -19.83 -6.88 -5.57
C HIS A 178 -18.80 -6.37 -4.57
N LEU A 179 -17.70 -7.10 -4.37
CA LEU A 179 -16.63 -6.70 -3.45
C LEU A 179 -15.91 -5.42 -3.91
N LYS A 180 -15.77 -5.20 -5.22
CA LYS A 180 -15.23 -3.93 -5.76
C LYS A 180 -16.15 -2.76 -5.47
N VAL A 181 -17.46 -2.93 -5.71
CA VAL A 181 -18.49 -1.91 -5.45
C VAL A 181 -18.54 -1.59 -3.96
N LEU A 182 -18.55 -2.61 -3.10
CA LEU A 182 -18.54 -2.44 -1.65
C LEU A 182 -17.38 -1.56 -1.20
N GLY A 183 -16.14 -1.88 -1.62
CA GLY A 183 -14.96 -1.09 -1.24
C GLY A 183 -15.06 0.39 -1.64
N LEU A 184 -15.59 0.65 -2.84
CA LEU A 184 -15.81 2.01 -3.33
C LEU A 184 -16.90 2.76 -2.55
N GLU A 185 -17.99 2.07 -2.20
CA GLU A 185 -19.07 2.62 -1.37
C GLU A 185 -18.55 2.96 0.04
N ARG A 186 -17.75 2.08 0.65
CA ARG A 186 -17.13 2.33 1.96
C ARG A 186 -16.18 3.51 1.90
N ALA A 187 -15.28 3.56 0.92
CA ALA A 187 -14.36 4.68 0.74
C ALA A 187 -15.11 6.01 0.66
N ARG A 188 -16.13 6.10 -0.20
CA ARG A 188 -16.95 7.31 -0.36
C ARG A 188 -17.71 7.68 0.91
N ARG A 189 -18.25 6.69 1.63
CA ARG A 189 -18.96 6.90 2.90
C ARG A 189 -18.11 7.62 3.93
N PHE A 190 -16.81 7.33 3.98
CA PHE A 190 -15.88 7.95 4.93
C PHE A 190 -15.02 9.08 4.32
N GLY A 191 -15.33 9.52 3.09
CA GLY A 191 -14.71 10.70 2.46
C GLY A 191 -13.45 10.44 1.62
N TRP A 192 -13.11 9.18 1.33
CA TRP A 192 -12.02 8.83 0.42
C TRP A 192 -12.52 8.60 -1.01
N PRO A 193 -11.73 8.97 -2.04
CA PRO A 193 -12.16 8.88 -3.43
C PRO A 193 -12.22 7.44 -3.97
N ASN A 194 -11.44 6.52 -3.39
CA ASN A 194 -11.32 5.14 -3.86
C ASN A 194 -10.88 4.18 -2.73
N THR A 195 -11.05 2.88 -2.98
CA THR A 195 -10.74 1.80 -2.02
C THR A 195 -9.27 1.77 -1.61
N TYR A 196 -8.36 2.09 -2.53
CA TYR A 196 -6.92 2.11 -2.26
C TYR A 196 -6.55 3.15 -1.20
N SER A 197 -6.86 4.44 -1.44
CA SER A 197 -6.58 5.53 -0.49
C SER A 197 -7.24 5.29 0.86
N PHE A 198 -8.46 4.75 0.87
CA PHE A 198 -9.19 4.41 2.08
C PHE A 198 -8.50 3.32 2.91
N THR A 199 -8.11 2.21 2.29
CA THR A 199 -7.44 1.11 2.99
C THR A 199 -6.01 1.46 3.39
N LYS A 200 -5.31 2.32 2.64
CA LYS A 200 -4.03 2.89 3.06
C LYS A 200 -4.18 3.81 4.27
N ALA A 201 -5.22 4.64 4.32
CA ALA A 201 -5.52 5.46 5.49
C ALA A 201 -5.78 4.62 6.73
N MET A 202 -6.59 3.55 6.62
CA MET A 202 -6.78 2.59 7.72
C MET A 202 -5.47 1.91 8.14
N GLY A 203 -4.63 1.51 7.18
CA GLY A 203 -3.30 0.97 7.45
C GLY A 203 -2.42 1.93 8.27
N GLU A 204 -2.40 3.22 7.94
CA GLU A 204 -1.68 4.23 8.72
C GLU A 204 -2.22 4.36 10.15
N MET A 205 -3.54 4.41 10.31
CA MET A 205 -4.18 4.52 11.62
C MET A 205 -3.81 3.33 12.51
N VAL A 206 -3.81 2.12 11.95
CA VAL A 206 -3.41 0.90 12.65
C VAL A 206 -1.93 0.94 13.01
N VAL A 207 -1.06 1.35 12.07
CA VAL A 207 0.38 1.48 12.34
C VAL A 207 0.64 2.47 13.47
N GLU A 208 0.07 3.68 13.41
CA GLU A 208 0.28 4.68 14.45
C GLU A 208 -0.29 4.26 15.80
N ASN A 209 -1.47 3.63 15.82
CA ASN A 209 -2.11 3.20 17.05
C ASN A 209 -1.39 2.00 17.70
N ARG A 210 -0.83 1.08 16.89
CA ARG A 210 -0.21 -0.16 17.37
C ARG A 210 1.30 -0.05 17.56
N ARG A 211 1.99 0.95 17.02
CA ARG A 211 3.47 0.97 17.03
C ARG A 211 4.09 1.00 18.43
N GLU A 212 3.39 1.48 19.46
CA GLU A 212 3.93 1.65 20.82
C GLU A 212 5.26 2.45 20.78
N ASN A 213 6.37 1.84 21.21
CA ASN A 213 7.70 2.45 21.21
C ASN A 213 8.49 2.19 19.93
N LEU A 214 7.92 1.49 18.94
CA LEU A 214 8.58 1.20 17.68
C LEU A 214 8.88 2.51 16.94
N PRO A 215 10.13 2.75 16.52
CA PRO A 215 10.46 3.85 15.62
C PRO A 215 9.80 3.58 14.26
N VAL A 216 8.92 4.49 13.84
CA VAL A 216 8.19 4.38 12.58
C VAL A 216 8.34 5.66 11.77
N VAL A 217 8.60 5.50 10.48
CA VAL A 217 8.43 6.57 9.47
C VAL A 217 7.30 6.15 8.53
N ILE A 218 6.33 7.05 8.33
CA ILE A 218 5.29 6.88 7.31
C ILE A 218 5.65 7.76 6.12
N LEU A 219 5.91 7.13 4.97
CA LEU A 219 6.22 7.80 3.72
C LEU A 219 4.95 7.92 2.87
N ARG A 220 4.61 9.11 2.38
CA ARG A 220 3.39 9.35 1.58
C ARG A 220 3.72 9.85 0.16
N PRO A 221 4.18 8.98 -0.76
CA PRO A 221 4.45 9.40 -2.14
C PRO A 221 3.17 9.77 -2.89
N THR A 222 3.30 10.62 -3.91
CA THR A 222 2.26 10.95 -4.91
C THR A 222 2.24 9.87 -6.00
N ILE A 223 1.84 10.20 -7.24
CA ILE A 223 1.84 9.23 -8.34
C ILE A 223 3.29 8.91 -8.70
N ILE A 224 3.69 7.67 -8.43
CA ILE A 224 5.04 7.19 -8.78
C ILE A 224 5.09 6.85 -10.26
N GLU A 225 6.03 7.46 -10.96
CA GLU A 225 6.26 7.29 -12.40
C GLU A 225 7.63 6.65 -12.67
N SER A 226 7.92 6.44 -13.96
CA SER A 226 9.20 5.89 -14.42
C SER A 226 10.42 6.62 -13.83
N THR A 227 11.53 5.91 -13.73
CA THR A 227 12.77 6.42 -13.13
C THR A 227 13.32 7.60 -13.91
N LEU A 228 13.87 8.59 -13.19
CA LEU A 228 14.53 9.74 -13.78
C LEU A 228 15.94 9.39 -14.24
N ALA A 229 16.69 8.67 -13.42
CA ALA A 229 18.11 8.37 -13.62
C ALA A 229 18.47 6.90 -13.37
N GLU A 230 18.09 6.33 -12.23
CA GLU A 230 18.56 5.00 -11.80
C GLU A 230 17.44 3.95 -11.80
N PRO A 231 17.68 2.69 -12.21
CA PRO A 231 18.94 2.15 -12.74
C PRO A 231 19.29 2.61 -14.16
N PHE A 232 18.31 3.16 -14.88
CA PHE A 232 18.46 3.92 -16.13
C PHE A 232 17.18 4.75 -16.35
N PRO A 233 17.22 5.85 -17.11
CA PRO A 233 16.05 6.69 -17.34
C PRO A 233 14.89 5.97 -18.04
N GLY A 234 13.66 6.23 -17.59
CA GLY A 234 12.43 5.70 -18.17
C GLY A 234 12.14 4.24 -17.82
N TRP A 235 12.85 3.64 -16.85
CA TRP A 235 12.52 2.30 -16.40
C TRP A 235 11.20 2.31 -15.63
N MET A 236 10.36 1.30 -15.93
CA MET A 236 9.08 1.07 -15.28
C MET A 236 8.75 -0.42 -15.35
N GLU A 237 8.01 -0.92 -14.35
CA GLU A 237 7.52 -2.30 -14.36
C GLU A 237 6.03 -2.34 -14.64
N GLY A 238 5.68 -2.81 -15.85
CA GLY A 238 4.31 -2.84 -16.33
C GLY A 238 3.81 -1.47 -16.80
N THR A 239 2.49 -1.34 -16.94
CA THR A 239 1.81 -0.10 -17.30
C THR A 239 0.64 0.06 -16.35
N ARG A 240 0.68 1.08 -15.50
CA ARG A 240 -0.39 1.43 -14.55
C ARG A 240 -1.21 2.61 -15.08
N THR A 241 -1.90 3.30 -14.17
CA THR A 241 -2.95 4.27 -14.49
C THR A 241 -2.46 5.39 -15.41
N MET A 242 -1.46 6.17 -15.00
CA MET A 242 -0.98 7.32 -15.77
C MET A 242 -0.06 6.91 -16.93
N ASP A 243 0.75 5.88 -16.74
CA ASP A 243 1.51 5.20 -17.79
C ASP A 243 0.67 4.90 -19.05
N THR A 244 -0.57 4.45 -18.87
CA THR A 244 -1.45 4.10 -19.98
C THR A 244 -1.76 5.31 -20.86
N PHE A 245 -1.92 6.50 -20.26
CA PHE A 245 -2.12 7.75 -20.98
C PHE A 245 -0.84 8.17 -21.70
N ILE A 246 0.31 8.12 -21.03
CA ILE A 246 1.61 8.48 -21.60
C ILE A 246 1.94 7.58 -22.81
N VAL A 247 1.82 6.26 -22.65
CA VAL A 247 2.07 5.28 -23.72
C VAL A 247 1.03 5.42 -24.84
N GLY A 248 -0.24 5.65 -24.51
CA GLY A 248 -1.31 5.85 -25.48
C GLY A 248 -1.08 7.08 -26.36
N TYR A 249 -0.67 8.20 -25.74
CA TYR A 249 -0.29 9.42 -26.43
C TYR A 249 0.96 9.23 -27.29
N GLY A 250 2.03 8.65 -26.74
CA GLY A 250 3.27 8.39 -27.47
C GLY A 250 3.09 7.45 -28.67
N LYS A 251 2.10 6.55 -28.63
CA LYS A 251 1.71 5.68 -29.75
C LYS A 251 0.71 6.32 -30.73
N GLY A 252 0.29 7.56 -30.50
CA GLY A 252 -0.71 8.25 -31.32
C GLY A 252 -2.14 7.67 -31.22
N ARG A 253 -2.42 6.86 -30.19
CA ARG A 253 -3.76 6.27 -29.95
C ARG A 253 -4.68 7.20 -29.15
N ILE A 254 -4.08 8.10 -28.39
CA ILE A 254 -4.77 9.13 -27.61
C ILE A 254 -4.25 10.47 -28.11
N SER A 255 -5.15 11.34 -28.56
CA SER A 255 -4.80 12.68 -29.07
C SER A 255 -5.14 13.80 -28.09
N PHE A 256 -5.96 13.54 -27.09
CA PHE A 256 -6.33 14.48 -26.04
C PHE A 256 -6.68 13.76 -24.74
N PHE A 257 -6.56 14.46 -23.62
CA PHE A 257 -6.95 13.99 -22.29
C PHE A 257 -8.06 14.90 -21.76
N LEU A 258 -9.14 14.31 -21.25
CA LEU A 258 -10.21 15.06 -20.59
C LEU A 258 -9.81 15.32 -19.14
N GLY A 259 -9.55 16.59 -18.82
CA GLY A 259 -9.18 17.02 -17.48
C GLY A 259 -9.36 18.52 -17.32
N ASP A 260 -9.42 18.97 -16.08
CA ASP A 260 -9.34 20.39 -15.76
C ASP A 260 -7.90 20.87 -16.04
N PRO A 261 -7.68 21.82 -16.97
CA PRO A 261 -6.35 22.31 -17.31
C PRO A 261 -5.66 23.04 -16.13
N GLU A 262 -6.42 23.46 -15.11
CA GLU A 262 -5.89 24.11 -13.92
C GLU A 262 -5.49 23.11 -12.81
N LEU A 263 -5.75 21.82 -13.02
CA LEU A 263 -5.42 20.79 -12.04
C LEU A 263 -3.94 20.40 -12.12
N PHE A 264 -3.27 20.46 -10.98
CA PHE A 264 -1.89 19.99 -10.85
C PHE A 264 -1.85 18.47 -10.81
N LEU A 265 -1.19 17.87 -11.82
CA LEU A 265 -0.83 16.47 -11.79
C LEU A 265 0.53 16.31 -11.10
N ASP A 266 0.52 15.86 -9.85
CA ASP A 266 1.72 15.62 -9.06
C ASP A 266 2.26 14.20 -9.30
N VAL A 267 3.45 14.11 -9.89
CA VAL A 267 4.16 12.86 -10.18
C VAL A 267 5.57 12.91 -9.60
N ILE A 268 6.04 11.77 -9.09
CA ILE A 268 7.37 11.61 -8.53
C ILE A 268 8.09 10.41 -9.18
N PRO A 269 9.35 10.54 -9.64
CA PRO A 269 10.11 9.42 -10.18
C PRO A 269 10.39 8.33 -9.15
N ALA A 270 10.29 7.06 -9.55
CA ALA A 270 10.48 5.91 -8.67
C ALA A 270 11.85 5.89 -7.94
N ASP A 271 12.92 6.29 -8.62
CA ASP A 271 14.26 6.37 -8.04
C ASP A 271 14.40 7.47 -7.00
N MET A 272 13.67 8.58 -7.13
CA MET A 272 13.60 9.60 -6.09
C MET A 272 12.90 9.08 -4.83
N VAL A 273 11.81 8.33 -4.98
CA VAL A 273 11.11 7.70 -3.84
C VAL A 273 12.01 6.69 -3.13
N VAL A 274 12.73 5.84 -3.86
CA VAL A 274 13.68 4.88 -3.26
C VAL A 274 14.82 5.60 -2.54
N ASN A 275 15.36 6.68 -3.10
CA ASN A 275 16.39 7.48 -2.45
C ASN A 275 15.88 8.14 -1.16
N GLN A 276 14.67 8.69 -1.19
CA GLN A 276 13.98 9.21 -0.02
C GLN A 276 13.80 8.16 1.07
N MET A 277 13.33 6.96 0.71
CA MET A 277 13.20 5.83 1.66
C MET A 277 14.54 5.50 2.34
N MET A 278 15.64 5.45 1.58
CA MET A 278 16.97 5.19 2.13
C MET A 278 17.43 6.31 3.06
N VAL A 279 17.26 7.57 2.66
CA VAL A 279 17.63 8.74 3.48
C VAL A 279 16.80 8.79 4.77
N ALA A 280 15.50 8.57 4.70
CA ALA A 280 14.62 8.53 5.86
C ALA A 280 15.04 7.42 6.84
N MET A 281 15.31 6.21 6.34
CA MET A 281 15.80 5.12 7.19
C MET A 281 17.16 5.44 7.83
N ALA A 282 18.11 5.98 7.07
CA ALA A 282 19.44 6.32 7.60
C ALA A 282 19.36 7.43 8.65
N THR A 283 18.52 8.44 8.41
CA THR A 283 18.32 9.59 9.30
C THR A 283 17.60 9.21 10.58
N HIS A 284 16.60 8.33 10.52
CA HIS A 284 15.76 8.00 11.68
C HIS A 284 16.13 6.69 12.38
N GLY A 285 16.82 5.76 11.71
CA GLY A 285 17.28 4.49 12.31
C GLY A 285 18.54 4.63 13.18
N SER A 286 19.33 5.68 13.02
CA SER A 286 20.61 5.82 13.72
C SER A 286 20.52 6.48 15.11
N TYR A 287 19.38 7.09 15.44
CA TYR A 287 19.19 7.77 16.73
C TYR A 287 18.47 6.86 17.72
N GLY A 288 19.26 6.18 18.56
CA GLY A 288 18.74 5.50 19.74
C GLY A 288 17.92 6.46 20.61
N TYR A 289 16.71 6.02 20.97
CA TYR A 289 15.79 6.68 21.89
C TYR A 289 15.37 8.12 21.51
N GLY A 290 14.24 8.22 20.80
CA GLY A 290 13.34 9.37 20.95
C GLY A 290 13.31 10.42 19.83
N SER A 291 13.95 10.21 18.68
CA SER A 291 13.79 11.14 17.54
C SER A 291 12.55 10.77 16.72
N TYR A 292 11.43 11.41 17.05
CA TYR A 292 10.29 11.55 16.16
C TYR A 292 10.71 12.29 14.89
N GLY A 293 10.46 11.70 13.73
CA GLY A 293 10.65 12.37 12.46
C GLY A 293 9.70 11.83 11.41
N HIS A 294 8.83 12.71 10.93
CA HIS A 294 8.22 12.55 9.61
C HIS A 294 9.25 13.11 8.62
N THR A 295 9.79 12.26 7.75
CA THR A 295 10.65 12.71 6.65
C THR A 295 10.24 12.02 5.38
N TRP A 296 10.14 12.88 4.36
CA TRP A 296 9.95 12.64 2.95
C TRP A 296 10.88 11.61 2.35
#